data_AF-A0A1G5LRZ4-F1
#
_entry.id   AF-A0A1G5LRZ4-F1
#
_cell.length_a   1.000
_cell.length_b   1.000
_cell.length_c   1.000
_cell.angle_alpha   90.00
_cell.angle_beta   90.00
_cell.angle_gamma   90.00
#
_symmetry.space_group_name_H-M   'P 1'
#
loop_
_entity.id
_entity.type
_entity.pdbx_description
1 polymer ?
#
loop_
_entity_poly.entity_id
_entity_poly.type
_entity_poly.pdbx_seq_one_letter_code
_entity_poly.pdbx_strand_id
1 'polypeptide(L)' 'MKSLRTVVQEMAAQLFVTRDYSLPLCMRLRYEPSDPYVVRATFFYPQ' A
#
# COMPACT_ATOMS: atom_id res chain seq x y z
N MET A 1 -29.00 -1.51 0.34
CA MET A 1 -27.72 -0.86 0.70
C MET A 1 -26.63 -1.43 -0.19
N LYS A 2 -25.77 -0.60 -0.82
CA LYS A 2 -24.61 -1.12 -1.57
C LYS A 2 -23.70 -1.84 -0.57
N SER A 3 -23.33 -3.10 -0.86
CA SER A 3 -22.27 -3.79 -0.13
C SER A 3 -20.99 -2.98 -0.29
N LEU A 4 -20.52 -2.39 0.80
CA LEU A 4 -19.22 -1.75 0.81
C LEU A 4 -18.17 -2.87 0.70
N ARG A 5 -17.24 -2.74 -0.25
CA ARG A 5 -16.26 -3.78 -0.56
C ARG A 5 -14.89 -3.38 -0.06
N THR A 6 -14.13 -4.36 0.42
CA THR A 6 -12.69 -4.23 0.60
C THR A 6 -12.05 -3.97 -0.76
N VAL A 7 -11.18 -2.97 -0.84
CA VAL A 7 -10.41 -2.66 -2.04
C VAL A 7 -8.94 -2.92 -1.73
N VAL A 8 -8.28 -3.71 -2.57
CA VAL A 8 -6.85 -4.02 -2.45
C VAL A 8 -6.16 -3.60 -3.75
N GLN A 9 -5.07 -2.85 -3.62
CA GLN A 9 -4.25 -2.41 -4.75
C GLN A 9 -2.77 -2.64 -4.43
N GLU A 10 -2.06 -3.30 -5.34
CA GLU A 10 -0.61 -3.47 -5.25
C GLU A 10 0.09 -2.47 -6.18
N MET A 11 1.19 -1.89 -5.71
CA MET A 11 1.93 -0.83 -6.40
C MET A 11 3.43 -0.96 -6.14
N ALA A 12 4.25 -0.57 -7.11
CA ALA A 12 5.67 -0.37 -6.91
C ALA A 12 5.93 0.95 -6.16
N ALA A 13 6.92 0.95 -5.27
CA ALA A 13 7.36 2.10 -4.50
C ALA A 13 8.90 2.16 -4.45
N GLN A 14 9.44 3.32 -4.06
CA GLN A 14 10.86 3.50 -3.79
C GLN A 14 11.07 3.98 -2.35
N LEU A 15 11.91 3.27 -1.60
CA LEU A 15 12.39 3.71 -0.30
C LEU A 15 13.67 4.52 -0.50
N PHE A 16 13.58 5.84 -0.35
CA PHE A 16 14.74 6.72 -0.37
C PHE A 16 15.46 6.63 0.98
N VAL A 17 16.68 6.11 0.99
CA VAL A 17 17.50 5.96 2.20
C VAL A 17 18.46 7.14 2.32
N THR A 18 18.99 7.61 1.19
CA THR A 18 19.79 8.84 1.09
C THR A 18 19.35 9.63 -0.15
N ARG A 19 19.96 10.80 -0.37
CA ARG A 19 19.67 11.63 -1.55
C ARG A 19 19.88 10.89 -2.87
N ASP A 20 20.89 10.02 -2.93
CA ASP A 20 21.34 9.38 -4.17
C ASP A 20 21.13 7.85 -4.14
N TYR A 21 20.48 7.33 -3.10
CA TYR A 21 20.24 5.89 -2.94
C TYR A 21 18.78 5.60 -2.58
N SER A 22 18.12 4.82 -3.44
CA SER A 22 16.79 4.27 -3.19
C SER A 22 16.75 2.77 -3.42
N LEU A 23 15.83 2.11 -2.69
CA LEU A 23 15.56 0.68 -2.80
C LEU A 23 14.16 0.45 -3.39
N PRO A 24 14.01 -0.46 -4.37
CA PRO A 24 12.69 -0.84 -4.86
C PRO A 24 11.93 -1.61 -3.77
N LEU A 25 10.66 -1.26 -3.59
CA LEU A 25 9.72 -1.95 -2.71
C LEU A 25 8.40 -2.20 -3.44
N CYS A 26 7.68 -3.20 -2.95
CA CYS A 26 6.27 -3.40 -3.26
C CYS A 26 5.43 -2.88 -2.10
N MET A 27 4.30 -2.26 -2.42
CA MET A 27 3.33 -1.76 -1.45
C MET A 27 1.95 -2.32 -1.77
N ARG A 28 1.27 -2.85 -0.75
CA ARG A 28 -0.13 -3.26 -0.84
C ARG A 28 -1.00 -2.30 -0.01
N LEU A 29 -1.86 -1.57 -0.70
CA LEU A 29 -2.87 -0.70 -0.12
C LEU A 29 -4.17 -1.49 0.07
N ARG A 30 -4.79 -1.32 1.23
CA ARG A 30 -6.06 -1.95 1.58
C ARG A 30 -7.01 -0.95 2.23
N TYR A 31 -8.17 -0.78 1.62
CA TYR A 31 -9.30 -0.06 2.18
C TYR A 31 -10.32 -1.06 2.71
N GLU A 32 -10.83 -0.82 3.91
CA GLU A 32 -11.89 -1.62 4.52
C GLU A 32 -13.08 -0.73 4.92
N PRO A 33 -14.32 -1.12 4.57
CA PRO A 33 -15.51 -0.35 4.96
C PRO A 33 -15.75 -0.23 6.47
N SER A 34 -15.20 -1.16 7.26
CA SER A 34 -15.24 -1.13 8.72
C SER A 34 -14.44 0.05 9.30
N ASP A 35 -13.51 0.60 8.53
CA ASP A 35 -12.70 1.77 8.88
C ASP A 35 -12.61 2.72 7.67
N PRO A 36 -13.74 3.39 7.34
CA PRO A 36 -13.96 3.98 6.01
C PRO A 36 -13.12 5.23 5.73
N TYR A 37 -12.34 5.70 6.70
CA TYR A 37 -11.45 6.86 6.56
C TYR A 37 -9.97 6.46 6.52
N VAL A 38 -9.66 5.16 6.62
CA VAL A 38 -8.30 4.65 6.69
C VAL A 38 -7.95 3.85 5.44
N VAL A 39 -6.71 4.04 4.97
CA VAL A 39 -6.07 3.15 3.99
C VAL A 39 -4.85 2.54 4.67
N ARG A 40 -4.83 1.21 4.77
CA ARG A 40 -3.70 0.47 5.35
C ARG A 40 -2.67 0.19 4.26
N ALA A 41 -1.41 0.49 4.52
CA ALA A 41 -0.29 0.17 3.64
C ALA A 41 0.57 -0.94 4.26
N THR A 42 0.88 -1.98 3.47
CA THR A 42 1.87 -3.00 3.83
C THR A 42 3.03 -2.93 2.83
N PHE A 43 4.25 -2.75 3.31
CA PHE A 43 5.46 -2.67 2.49
C PHE A 43 6.24 -3.98 2.57
N PHE A 44 6.76 -4.46 1.44
CA PHE A 44 7.54 -5.69 1.36
C PHE A 44 8.56 -5.61 0.22
N TYR A 45 9.64 -6.38 0.34
CA TYR A 45 10.64 -6.49 -0.72
C TYR A 45 10.09 -7.33 -1.89
N PRO A 46 10.42 -6.99 -3.14
CA PRO A 46 10.17 -7.89 -4.28
C PRO A 46 10.88 -9.22 -4.03
N GLN A 47 10.19 -10.34 -4.29
CA GLN A 47 10.82 -11.68 -4.27
C GLN A 47 11.68 -11.90 -5.51
#